data_AF-A0A931Z278-F1
#
_entry.id   AF-A0A931Z278-F1
#
_cell.length_a   1.000
_cell.length_b   1.000
_cell.length_c   1.000
_cell.angle_alpha   90.00
_cell.angle_beta   90.00
_cell.angle_gamma   90.00
#
_symmetry.space_group_name_H-M   'P 1'
#
loop_
_entity.id
_entity.type
_entity.pdbx_description
1 polymer ?
#
loop_
_entity_poly.entity_id
_entity_poly.type
_entity_poly.pdbx_seq_one_letter_code
_entity_poly.pdbx_strand_id
1 'polypeptide(L)'
;MQGKIIRALEERRAQIRARWEALLRIEKVTTPLANPDTLVFGLDKSLDEIFAMLHQPPSHIPEAEAPETAGPSPWRAYFRAGEQALLETLVLTQSEMAALDPAARDTSFGNLKQVINCLTQREIGAWAAICQQTAKPRRARDTKKTATAHSAAEHARRSRARSSAEA
;
A
#
# COMPACT_ATOMS: atom_id res chain seq x y z
N MET A 1 28.18 4.18 15.32
CA MET A 1 27.19 4.59 16.33
C MET A 1 25.79 4.15 15.92
N GLN A 2 25.35 4.52 14.72
CA GLN A 2 24.07 4.09 14.13
C GLN A 2 23.83 2.57 14.18
N GLY A 3 24.83 1.75 13.83
CA GLY A 3 24.70 0.28 13.92
C GLY A 3 24.42 -0.27 15.33
N LYS A 4 24.81 0.45 16.40
CA LYS A 4 24.47 0.05 17.78
C LYS A 4 22.99 0.31 18.09
N ILE A 5 22.45 1.43 17.60
CA ILE A 5 21.03 1.77 17.76
C ILE A 5 20.16 0.78 16.99
N ILE A 6 20.54 0.46 15.74
CA ILE A 6 19.80 -0.51 14.93
C ILE A 6 19.76 -1.88 15.62
N ARG A 7 20.91 -2.37 16.11
CA ARG A 7 20.95 -3.64 16.88
C ARG A 7 20.09 -3.60 18.15
N ALA A 8 20.12 -2.50 18.89
CA ALA A 8 19.28 -2.34 20.08
C ALA A 8 17.77 -2.32 19.75
N LEU A 9 17.38 -1.81 18.57
CA LEU A 9 16.01 -1.92 18.09
C LEU A 9 15.66 -3.37 17.69
N GLU A 10 16.58 -4.08 17.02
CA GLU A 10 16.41 -5.50 16.66
C GLU A 10 16.26 -6.39 17.90
N GLU A 11 17.02 -6.14 18.96
CA GLU A 11 16.89 -6.83 20.26
C GLU A 11 15.50 -6.62 20.88
N ARG A 12 14.86 -5.49 20.58
CA ARG A 12 13.49 -5.15 21.02
C ARG A 12 12.41 -5.52 20.00
N ARG A 13 12.74 -6.27 18.95
CA ARG A 13 11.80 -6.64 17.86
C ARG A 13 10.47 -7.19 18.36
N ALA A 14 10.50 -8.09 19.36
CA ALA A 14 9.29 -8.67 19.93
C ALA A 14 8.40 -7.61 20.63
N GLN A 15 9.01 -6.65 21.32
CA GLN A 15 8.30 -5.55 21.98
C GLN A 15 7.69 -4.61 20.94
N ILE A 16 8.45 -4.25 19.90
CA ILE A 16 7.98 -3.42 18.78
C ILE A 16 6.78 -4.09 18.11
N ARG A 17 6.87 -5.38 17.80
CA ARG A 17 5.79 -6.16 17.18
C ARG A 17 4.52 -6.13 18.04
N ALA A 18 4.63 -6.43 19.33
CA ALA A 18 3.50 -6.42 20.26
C ALA A 18 2.87 -5.03 20.38
N ARG A 19 3.69 -3.97 20.43
CA ARG A 19 3.22 -2.60 20.50
C ARG A 19 2.52 -2.16 19.21
N TRP A 20 3.07 -2.50 18.06
CA TRP A 20 2.45 -2.24 16.76
C TRP A 20 1.09 -2.93 16.66
N GLU A 21 1.03 -4.22 17.00
CA GLU A 21 -0.22 -4.99 17.04
C GLU A 21 -1.27 -4.36 17.96
N ALA A 22 -0.89 -3.92 19.15
CA ALA A 22 -1.78 -3.23 20.07
C ALA A 22 -2.33 -1.92 19.47
N LEU A 23 -1.48 -1.13 18.81
CA LEU A 23 -1.89 0.11 18.15
C LEU A 23 -2.85 -0.17 16.97
N LEU A 24 -2.61 -1.22 16.18
CA LEU A 24 -3.50 -1.60 15.08
C LEU A 24 -4.90 -1.96 15.55
N ARG A 25 -5.03 -2.64 16.70
CA ARG A 25 -6.33 -3.03 17.24
C ARG A 25 -7.14 -1.85 17.80
N ILE A 26 -6.50 -0.72 18.09
CA ILE A 26 -7.15 0.52 18.52
C ILE A 26 -7.62 1.34 17.31
N GLU A 27 -6.93 1.22 16.18
CA GLU A 27 -7.26 1.97 14.97
C GLU A 27 -8.62 1.58 14.39
N LYS A 28 -9.35 2.58 13.89
CA LYS A 28 -10.66 2.36 13.28
C LYS A 28 -10.51 1.65 11.95
N VAL A 29 -11.23 0.55 11.76
CA VAL A 29 -11.31 -0.16 10.48
C VAL A 29 -12.00 0.75 9.45
N THR A 30 -11.25 1.21 8.46
CA THR A 30 -11.75 2.11 7.39
C THR A 30 -12.08 1.38 6.09
N THR A 31 -11.55 0.17 5.90
CA THR A 31 -11.82 -0.68 4.73
C THR A 31 -11.94 -2.14 5.18
N PRO A 32 -12.62 -3.02 4.42
CA PRO A 32 -12.67 -4.46 4.74
C PRO A 32 -11.29 -5.12 4.86
N LEU A 33 -10.29 -4.59 4.14
CA LEU A 33 -8.90 -5.07 4.18
C LEU A 33 -8.06 -4.43 5.28
N ALA A 34 -8.61 -3.46 6.00
CA ALA A 34 -7.97 -2.84 7.18
C ALA A 34 -8.32 -3.61 8.47
N ASN A 35 -8.72 -4.88 8.38
CA ASN A 35 -8.97 -5.70 9.57
C ASN A 35 -7.65 -5.96 10.31
N PRO A 36 -7.51 -5.53 11.58
CA PRO A 36 -6.28 -5.71 12.34
C PRO A 36 -5.88 -7.19 12.47
N ASP A 37 -6.83 -8.11 12.60
CA ASP A 37 -6.53 -9.54 12.73
C ASP A 37 -5.92 -10.15 11.46
N THR A 38 -6.12 -9.51 10.30
CA THR A 38 -5.45 -9.89 9.06
C THR A 38 -4.09 -9.20 8.93
N LEU A 39 -4.02 -7.93 9.31
CA LEU A 39 -2.81 -7.12 9.13
C LEU A 39 -1.65 -7.56 10.04
N VAL A 40 -1.95 -8.13 11.22
CA VAL A 40 -0.91 -8.62 12.15
C VAL A 40 0.02 -9.68 11.54
N PHE A 41 -0.44 -10.43 10.54
CA PHE A 41 0.39 -11.42 9.85
C PHE A 41 1.49 -10.79 8.99
N GLY A 42 1.35 -9.52 8.60
CA GLY A 42 2.36 -8.77 7.86
C GLY A 42 3.49 -8.21 8.72
N LEU A 43 3.31 -8.15 10.04
CA LEU A 43 4.19 -7.40 10.95
C LEU A 43 5.63 -7.90 10.92
N ASP A 44 5.81 -9.22 10.99
CA ASP A 44 7.15 -9.81 11.03
C ASP A 44 7.94 -9.49 9.75
N LYS A 45 7.29 -9.65 8.59
CA LYS A 45 7.89 -9.29 7.31
C LYS A 45 8.20 -7.79 7.21
N SER A 46 7.28 -6.93 7.65
CA SER A 46 7.51 -5.47 7.64
C SER A 46 8.68 -5.07 8.52
N LEU A 47 8.82 -5.68 9.71
CA LEU A 47 9.95 -5.42 10.59
C LEU A 47 11.27 -5.86 9.96
N ASP A 48 11.30 -7.04 9.34
CA ASP A 48 12.51 -7.54 8.67
C ASP A 48 12.94 -6.60 7.52
N GLU A 49 11.98 -6.12 6.72
CA GLU A 49 12.26 -5.14 5.66
C GLU A 49 12.75 -3.80 6.21
N ILE A 50 12.15 -3.29 7.29
CA ILE A 50 12.58 -2.05 7.94
C ILE A 50 14.01 -2.18 8.45
N PHE A 51 14.35 -3.26 9.15
CA PHE A 51 15.70 -3.46 9.66
C PHE A 51 16.71 -3.64 8.54
N ALA A 52 16.37 -4.39 7.48
CA ALA A 52 17.21 -4.52 6.30
C ALA A 52 17.51 -3.16 5.65
N MET A 53 16.50 -2.31 5.49
CA MET A 53 16.66 -0.96 4.94
C MET A 53 17.41 0.00 5.87
N LEU A 54 17.34 -0.19 7.19
CA LEU A 54 18.13 0.60 8.14
C LEU A 54 19.62 0.24 8.09
N HIS A 55 19.95 -1.03 7.87
CA HIS A 55 21.34 -1.47 7.67
C HIS A 55 21.88 -1.07 6.30
N GLN A 56 21.03 -1.10 5.28
CA GLN A 56 21.38 -0.80 3.90
C GLN A 56 20.36 0.18 3.31
N PRO A 57 20.52 1.49 3.60
CA PRO A 57 19.60 2.48 3.08
C PRO A 57 19.62 2.44 1.55
N PRO A 58 18.44 2.43 0.91
CA PRO A 58 18.37 2.40 -0.56
C PRO A 58 19.10 3.61 -1.14
N SER A 59 19.95 3.36 -2.14
CA SER A 59 20.77 4.39 -2.79
C SER A 59 19.94 5.45 -3.51
N HIS A 60 18.69 5.11 -3.85
CA HIS A 60 17.72 6.01 -4.44
C HIS A 60 16.38 5.78 -3.74
N ILE A 61 15.89 6.80 -3.05
CA ILE A 61 14.51 6.81 -2.58
C ILE A 61 13.71 7.49 -3.67
N PRO A 62 12.80 6.77 -4.36
CA PRO A 62 11.90 7.43 -5.28
C PRO A 62 11.14 8.50 -4.49
N GLU A 63 11.20 9.74 -4.94
CA GLU A 63 10.26 10.77 -4.53
C GLU A 63 8.89 10.37 -5.10
N ALA A 64 8.24 9.46 -4.38
CA ALA A 64 6.96 8.94 -4.76
C ALA A 64 5.91 9.98 -4.35
N GLU A 65 5.52 10.82 -5.30
CA GLU A 65 4.22 11.47 -5.23
C GLU A 65 3.17 10.36 -5.21
N ALA A 66 2.66 10.02 -4.02
CA ALA A 66 1.47 9.18 -3.96
C ALA A 66 0.39 9.88 -4.79
N PRO A 67 -0.24 9.19 -5.75
CA PRO A 67 -1.40 9.76 -6.40
C PRO A 67 -2.42 10.08 -5.32
N GLU A 68 -2.70 11.37 -5.10
CA GLU A 68 -3.64 11.87 -4.07
C GLU A 68 -5.03 11.24 -4.20
N THR A 69 -5.32 10.66 -5.36
CA THR A 69 -6.58 10.03 -5.74
C THR A 69 -6.72 8.56 -5.33
N ALA A 70 -5.68 7.94 -4.74
CA ALA A 70 -5.82 6.62 -4.16
C ALA A 70 -6.75 6.70 -2.94
N GLY A 71 -7.95 6.14 -3.06
CA GLY A 71 -8.94 6.06 -1.98
C GLY A 71 -8.39 5.41 -0.70
N PRO A 72 -9.25 5.17 0.32
CA PRO A 72 -8.80 4.65 1.61
C PRO A 72 -7.98 3.36 1.42
N SER A 73 -6.76 3.36 1.96
CA SER A 73 -5.80 2.26 1.85
C SER A 73 -5.54 1.69 3.24
N PRO A 74 -5.62 0.36 3.43
CA PRO A 74 -5.33 -0.28 4.72
C PRO A 74 -3.89 0.01 5.19
N TRP A 75 -2.97 0.23 4.25
CA TRP A 75 -1.56 0.49 4.53
C TRP A 75 -1.32 1.79 5.28
N ARG A 76 -2.21 2.79 5.17
CA ARG A 76 -2.06 4.07 5.89
C ARG A 76 -2.13 3.88 7.40
N ALA A 77 -3.19 3.26 7.90
CA ALA A 77 -3.32 2.97 9.32
C ALA A 77 -2.26 1.95 9.77
N TYR A 78 -1.97 0.97 8.91
CA TYR A 78 -0.96 -0.05 9.18
C TYR A 78 0.42 0.55 9.50
N PHE A 79 0.97 1.34 8.57
CA PHE A 79 2.30 1.93 8.75
C PHE A 79 2.32 3.08 9.74
N ARG A 80 1.21 3.81 9.95
CA ARG A 80 1.12 4.82 11.03
C ARG A 80 1.28 4.18 12.41
N ALA A 81 0.61 3.07 12.66
CA ALA A 81 0.75 2.33 13.91
C ALA A 81 2.18 1.79 14.11
N GLY A 82 2.81 1.32 13.03
CA GLY A 82 4.18 0.81 13.07
C GLY A 82 5.22 1.88 13.30
N GLU A 83 5.04 3.02 12.65
CA GLU A 83 5.84 4.21 12.87
C GLU A 83 5.84 4.61 14.33
N GLN A 84 4.65 4.71 14.94
CA GLN A 84 4.55 5.06 16.34
C GLN A 84 5.25 4.03 17.24
N ALA A 85 5.03 2.72 17.03
CA ALA A 85 5.68 1.67 17.82
C ALA A 85 7.22 1.71 17.73
N LEU A 86 7.75 1.95 16.53
CA LEU A 86 9.19 2.05 16.28
C LEU A 86 9.78 3.31 16.90
N LEU A 87 9.11 4.46 16.77
CA LEU A 87 9.56 5.72 17.35
C LEU A 87 9.55 5.70 18.89
N GLU A 88 8.49 5.15 19.49
CA GLU A 88 8.42 4.95 20.95
C GLU A 88 9.60 4.11 21.44
N THR A 89 9.89 3.01 20.75
CA THR A 89 11.00 2.12 21.10
C THR A 89 12.35 2.79 20.89
N LEU A 90 12.52 3.56 19.80
CA LEU A 90 13.74 4.32 19.53
C LEU A 90 14.03 5.32 20.64
N VAL A 91 13.03 6.08 21.09
CA VAL A 91 13.20 7.07 22.17
C VAL A 91 13.62 6.37 23.46
N LEU A 92 12.98 5.26 23.82
CA LEU A 92 13.36 4.47 25.00
C LEU A 92 14.81 3.96 24.89
N THR A 93 15.17 3.36 23.76
CA THR A 93 16.55 2.90 23.49
C THR A 93 17.57 4.04 23.61
N GLN A 94 17.29 5.21 23.02
CA GLN A 94 18.19 6.36 23.09
C GLN A 94 18.32 6.92 24.51
N SER A 95 17.27 6.84 25.32
CA SER A 95 17.28 7.31 26.72
C SER A 95 18.19 6.48 27.63
N GLU A 96 18.33 5.19 27.33
CA GLU A 96 19.22 4.26 28.06
C GLU A 96 20.69 4.43 27.63
N MET A 97 20.95 5.13 26.52
CA MET A 97 22.28 5.39 26.01
C MET A 97 22.81 6.74 26.52
N ALA A 98 23.39 6.71 27.73
CA ALA A 98 23.84 7.89 28.48
C ALA A 98 24.86 8.81 27.76
N ALA A 99 25.57 8.33 26.74
CA ALA A 99 26.57 9.09 25.99
C ALA A 99 26.24 9.25 24.50
N LEU A 100 24.95 9.13 24.13
CA LEU A 100 24.55 9.27 22.73
C LEU A 100 24.54 10.75 22.32
N ASP A 101 25.44 11.09 21.41
CA ASP A 101 25.52 12.40 20.74
C ASP A 101 24.15 12.84 20.18
N PRO A 102 23.69 14.08 20.44
CA PRO A 102 22.44 14.61 19.89
C PRO A 102 22.32 14.46 18.37
N ALA A 103 23.39 14.73 17.60
CA ALA A 103 23.32 14.61 16.14
C ALA A 103 23.09 13.15 15.70
N ALA A 104 23.64 12.18 16.43
CA ALA A 104 23.38 10.77 16.20
C ALA A 104 21.94 10.36 16.53
N ARG A 105 21.30 11.00 17.53
CA ARG A 105 19.88 10.80 17.84
C ARG A 105 19.00 11.25 16.69
N ASP A 106 19.22 12.48 16.21
CA ASP A 106 18.46 13.08 15.12
C ASP A 106 18.64 12.30 13.82
N THR A 107 19.87 11.88 13.52
CA THR A 107 20.18 11.05 12.35
C THR A 107 19.41 9.72 12.40
N SER A 108 19.37 9.07 13.57
CA SER A 108 18.67 7.78 13.72
C SER A 108 17.15 7.94 13.58
N PHE A 109 16.60 9.04 14.11
CA PHE A 109 15.20 9.39 13.96
C PHE A 109 14.84 9.67 12.50
N GLY A 110 15.63 10.50 11.81
CA GLY A 110 15.44 10.83 10.41
C GLY A 110 15.49 9.61 9.50
N ASN A 111 16.48 8.72 9.71
CA ASN A 111 16.62 7.50 8.93
C ASN A 111 15.43 6.55 9.12
N LEU A 112 14.94 6.40 10.35
CA LEU A 112 13.76 5.57 10.63
C LEU A 112 12.51 6.11 9.95
N LYS A 113 12.24 7.42 10.08
CA LYS A 113 11.14 8.11 9.40
C LYS A 113 11.22 7.92 7.88
N GLN A 114 12.40 8.07 7.32
CA GLN A 114 12.63 7.95 5.88
C GLN A 114 12.36 6.52 5.38
N VAL A 115 12.84 5.49 6.09
CA VAL A 115 12.59 4.08 5.75
C VAL A 115 11.10 3.76 5.79
N ILE A 116 10.40 4.16 6.86
CA ILE A 116 8.96 3.89 7.00
C ILE A 116 8.16 4.62 5.92
N ASN A 117 8.49 5.88 5.63
CA ASN A 117 7.85 6.64 4.56
C ASN A 117 8.05 5.96 3.21
N CYS A 118 9.28 5.50 2.90
CA CYS A 118 9.57 4.78 1.66
C CYS A 118 8.71 3.52 1.50
N LEU A 119 8.61 2.70 2.55
CA LEU A 119 7.75 1.51 2.54
C LEU A 119 6.27 1.87 2.39
N THR A 120 5.81 2.85 3.15
CA THR A 120 4.42 3.31 3.12
C THR A 120 4.03 3.76 1.72
N GLN A 121 4.86 4.58 1.06
CA GLN A 121 4.59 5.05 -0.30
C GLN A 121 4.63 3.91 -1.32
N ARG A 122 5.57 2.96 -1.19
CA ARG A 122 5.65 1.79 -2.05
C ARG A 122 4.37 0.95 -1.98
N GLU A 123 3.89 0.65 -0.78
CA GLU A 123 2.69 -0.19 -0.60
C GLU A 123 1.40 0.54 -0.98
N ILE A 124 1.28 1.85 -0.69
CA ILE A 124 0.14 2.65 -1.13
C ILE A 124 0.12 2.77 -2.65
N GLY A 125 1.28 3.00 -3.29
CA GLY A 125 1.40 3.06 -4.74
C GLY A 125 1.02 1.74 -5.42
N ALA A 126 1.50 0.62 -4.88
CA ALA A 126 1.13 -0.72 -5.36
C ALA A 126 -0.38 -0.98 -5.21
N TRP A 127 -0.96 -0.61 -4.07
CA TRP A 127 -2.40 -0.70 -3.83
C TRP A 127 -3.21 0.14 -4.84
N ALA A 128 -2.81 1.39 -5.03
CA ALA A 128 -3.46 2.29 -5.98
C ALA A 128 -3.44 1.74 -7.41
N ALA A 129 -2.31 1.18 -7.85
CA ALA A 129 -2.17 0.57 -9.17
C ALA A 129 -3.14 -0.63 -9.36
N ILE A 130 -3.36 -1.45 -8.33
CA ILE A 130 -4.31 -2.58 -8.37
C ILE A 130 -5.76 -2.07 -8.46
N CYS A 131 -6.13 -1.09 -7.64
CA CYS A 131 -7.46 -0.48 -7.68
C CYS A 131 -7.77 0.17 -9.04
N GLN A 132 -6.79 0.82 -9.66
CA GLN A 132 -6.96 1.44 -10.98
C GLN A 132 -7.11 0.41 -12.10
N GLN A 133 -6.41 -0.73 -12.02
CA GLN A 133 -6.56 -1.83 -12.99
C GLN A 133 -7.96 -2.46 -12.95
N THR A 134 -8.53 -2.61 -11.75
CA THR A 134 -9.86 -3.19 -11.55
C THR A 134 -10.99 -2.22 -11.89
N ALA A 135 -10.78 -0.92 -11.71
CA ALA A 135 -11.75 0.12 -12.06
C ALA A 135 -11.83 0.41 -13.57
N LYS A 136 -10.83 -0.01 -14.36
CA LYS A 136 -10.86 0.18 -15.82
C LYS A 136 -12.01 -0.66 -16.39
N PRO A 137 -13.07 -0.05 -16.97
CA PRO A 137 -14.20 -0.82 -17.48
C PRO A 137 -13.69 -1.80 -18.51
N ARG A 138 -14.00 -3.09 -18.31
CA ARG A 138 -13.77 -4.16 -19.28
C ARG A 138 -14.42 -3.69 -20.57
N ARG A 139 -13.61 -3.20 -21.53
CA ARG A 139 -14.08 -2.64 -22.80
C ARG A 139 -15.18 -3.54 -23.33
N ALA A 140 -16.34 -2.95 -23.60
CA ALA A 140 -17.48 -3.60 -24.25
C ALA A 140 -17.00 -4.37 -25.49
N ARG A 141 -16.70 -5.65 -25.29
CA ARG A 141 -16.35 -6.60 -26.33
C ARG A 141 -17.57 -7.49 -26.48
N ASP A 142 -18.71 -6.91 -26.88
CA ASP A 142 -19.90 -7.65 -27.35
C ASP A 142 -21.05 -6.74 -27.84
N THR A 143 -20.79 -5.65 -28.58
CA THR A 143 -21.87 -4.92 -29.27
C THR A 143 -21.70 -4.77 -30.78
N LYS A 144 -20.60 -5.28 -31.37
CA LYS A 144 -20.45 -5.25 -32.84
C LYS A 144 -21.00 -6.47 -33.58
N LYS A 145 -21.45 -7.52 -32.89
CA LYS A 145 -22.04 -8.71 -33.55
C LYS A 145 -23.57 -8.65 -33.71
N THR A 146 -24.25 -7.79 -32.96
CA THR A 146 -25.73 -7.63 -33.02
C THR A 146 -26.20 -6.51 -33.95
N ALA A 147 -25.39 -5.47 -34.18
CA ALA A 147 -25.77 -4.38 -35.10
C ALA A 147 -25.79 -4.82 -36.58
N THR A 148 -24.88 -5.70 -37.00
CA THR A 148 -24.84 -6.22 -38.38
C THR A 148 -25.96 -7.22 -38.65
N ALA A 149 -26.41 -7.96 -37.63
CA ALA A 149 -27.50 -8.93 -37.76
C ALA A 149 -28.88 -8.27 -37.91
N HIS A 150 -29.12 -7.13 -37.25
CA HIS A 150 -30.39 -6.42 -37.35
C HIS A 150 -30.54 -5.69 -38.70
N SER A 151 -29.46 -5.07 -39.20
CA SER A 151 -29.44 -4.40 -40.51
C SER A 151 -29.62 -5.38 -41.68
N ALA A 152 -29.02 -6.57 -41.62
CA ALA A 152 -29.20 -7.61 -42.65
C ALA A 152 -30.62 -8.21 -42.67
N ALA A 153 -31.24 -8.39 -41.51
CA ALA A 153 -32.60 -8.92 -41.40
C ALA A 153 -33.66 -7.93 -41.91
N GLU A 154 -33.45 -6.64 -41.73
CA GLU A 154 -34.38 -5.59 -42.19
C GLU A 154 -34.29 -5.37 -43.71
N HIS A 155 -33.09 -5.48 -44.28
CA HIS A 155 -32.91 -5.37 -45.74
C HIS A 155 -33.52 -6.55 -46.52
N ALA A 156 -33.51 -7.76 -45.94
CA ALA A 156 -34.12 -8.96 -46.53
C ALA A 156 -35.66 -8.99 -46.45
N ARG A 157 -36.27 -8.32 -45.46
CA ARG A 157 -37.73 -8.17 -45.37
C ARG A 157 -38.28 -7.19 -46.39
N ARG A 158 -37.56 -6.09 -46.66
CA ARG A 158 -37.99 -5.08 -47.65
C ARG A 158 -37.91 -5.59 -49.10
N SER A 159 -36.98 -6.49 -49.43
CA SER A 159 -36.88 -7.06 -50.78
C SER A 159 -38.01 -8.06 -51.10
N ARG A 160 -38.46 -8.85 -50.12
CA ARG A 160 -39.60 -9.77 -50.31
C ARG A 160 -40.95 -9.07 -50.46
N ALA A 161 -41.16 -7.95 -49.77
CA ALA A 161 -42.42 -7.19 -49.87
C ALA A 161 -42.59 -6.51 -51.24
N ARG A 162 -41.49 -6.10 -51.90
CA ARG A 162 -41.55 -5.50 -53.25
C ARG A 162 -41.85 -6.52 -54.35
N SER A 163 -41.37 -7.75 -54.23
CA SER A 163 -41.61 -8.81 -55.23
C SER A 163 -43.06 -9.33 -55.25
N SER A 164 -43.86 -9.06 -54.21
CA SER A 164 -45.25 -9.55 -54.12
C SER A 164 -46.30 -8.52 -54.59
N ALA A 165 -45.87 -7.33 -55.03
CA ALA A 165 -46.75 -6.27 -55.50
C ALA A 165 -46.70 -6.08 -57.04
N GLU A 166 -45.89 -6.87 -57.76
CA GLU A 166 -45.73 -6.82 -59.22
C GLU A 166 -46.15 -8.15 -59.91
N ALA A 167 -46.94 -9.00 -59.23
CA ALA A 167 -47.58 -10.19 -59.81
C ALA A 167 -49.10 -10.07 -59.70
#